data_AF-A0A959IBJ4-F1
#
_entry.id   AF-A0A959IBJ4-F1
#
_cell.length_a   1.000
_cell.length_b   1.000
_cell.length_c   1.000
_cell.angle_alpha   90.00
_cell.angle_beta   90.00
_cell.angle_gamma   90.00
#
_symmetry.space_group_name_H-M   'P 1'
#
loop_
_entity.id
_entity.type
_entity.pdbx_description
1 polymer ?
#
loop_
_entity_poly.entity_id
_entity_poly.type
_entity_poly.pdbx_seq_one_letter_code
_entity_poly.pdbx_strand_id
1 'polypeptide(L)' 'LNFTYALMSPVMNAVKALELEMVHQDFGEQAALDIAVRQGERDRLLHELRARIAGKRVEELAPEDAVDGLQIEHLYTR' A
#
# COMPACT_ATOMS: atom_id res chain seq x y z
N LEU A 1 -2.39 1.55 -6.06
CA LEU A 1 -2.66 2.16 -4.73
C LEU A 1 -3.10 3.59 -4.98
N ASN A 2 -4.29 3.99 -4.56
CA ASN A 2 -4.75 5.38 -4.66
C ASN A 2 -4.84 5.96 -3.25
N PHE A 3 -4.28 7.15 -3.04
CA PHE A 3 -4.22 7.73 -1.70
C PHE A 3 -4.25 9.26 -1.69
N THR A 4 -4.69 9.81 -0.56
CA THR A 4 -4.62 11.26 -0.32
C THR A 4 -3.19 11.70 -0.05
N TYR A 5 -2.86 12.96 -0.35
CA TYR A 5 -1.52 13.50 -0.08
C TYR A 5 -1.11 13.44 1.39
N ALA A 6 -2.06 13.39 2.33
CA ALA A 6 -1.77 13.19 3.75
C ALA A 6 -1.07 11.85 4.03
N LEU A 7 -1.33 10.83 3.19
CA LEU A 7 -0.70 9.52 3.28
C LEU A 7 0.57 9.37 2.44
N MET A 8 1.03 10.42 1.75
CA MET A 8 2.17 10.33 0.85
C MET A 8 3.43 9.81 1.56
N SER A 9 3.83 10.45 2.66
CA SER A 9 4.99 9.99 3.44
C SER A 9 4.79 8.58 4.03
N PRO A 10 3.66 8.25 4.69
CA PRO A 10 3.37 6.88 5.13
C PRO A 10 3.48 5.82 4.04
N VAL A 11 2.88 6.07 2.86
CA VAL A 11 2.90 5.14 1.72
C VAL A 11 4.32 4.92 1.22
N MET A 12 5.06 5.99 0.94
CA MET A 12 6.43 5.88 0.42
C MET A 12 7.36 5.17 1.41
N ASN A 13 7.21 5.46 2.70
CA ASN A 13 7.98 4.79 3.75
C ASN A 13 7.63 3.30 3.84
N ALA A 14 6.35 2.95 3.80
CA ALA A 14 5.90 1.57 3.89
C ALA A 14 6.39 0.74 2.70
N VAL A 15 6.25 1.27 1.48
CA VAL A 15 6.71 0.64 0.24
C VAL A 15 8.22 0.40 0.26
N LYS A 16 9.00 1.43 0.64
CA LYS A 16 10.46 1.31 0.77
C LYS A 16 10.87 0.28 1.82
N ALA A 17 10.22 0.30 2.97
CA ALA A 17 10.58 -0.55 4.10
C ALA A 17 10.09 -2.01 3.93
N LEU A 18 9.21 -2.29 2.97
CA LEU A 18 8.80 -3.63 2.55
C LEU A 18 9.52 -4.08 1.28
N GLU A 19 10.46 -3.26 0.77
CA GLU A 19 11.23 -3.52 -0.46
C GLU A 19 10.33 -3.82 -1.67
N LEU A 20 9.16 -3.17 -1.73
CA LEU A 20 8.22 -3.34 -2.82
C LEU A 20 8.67 -2.56 -4.06
N GLU A 21 8.66 -3.23 -5.20
CA GLU A 21 8.99 -2.62 -6.47
C GLU A 21 7.85 -1.69 -6.92
N MET A 22 8.17 -0.42 -7.14
CA MET A 22 7.23 0.57 -7.68
C MET A 22 7.30 0.54 -9.20
N VAL A 23 6.22 0.09 -9.85
CA VAL A 23 6.14 -0.07 -11.30
C VAL A 23 5.73 1.24 -11.98
N HIS A 24 4.84 2.01 -11.33
CA HIS A 24 4.34 3.27 -11.86
C HIS A 24 3.97 4.22 -10.72
N GLN A 25 4.18 5.53 -10.93
CA GLN A 25 3.86 6.58 -9.97
C GLN A 25 3.15 7.73 -10.71
N ASP A 26 2.02 8.18 -10.19
CA ASP A 26 1.30 9.37 -10.65
C ASP A 26 0.98 10.25 -9.43
N PHE A 27 1.34 11.53 -9.52
CA PHE A 27 1.13 12.51 -8.47
C PHE A 27 0.36 13.74 -8.98
N GLY A 28 -0.63 13.49 -9.85
CA GLY A 28 -1.52 14.49 -10.46
C GLY A 28 -2.55 15.10 -9.49
N GLU A 29 -3.85 14.94 -9.76
CA GLU A 29 -4.90 15.45 -8.85
C GLU A 29 -5.10 14.55 -7.62
N GLN A 30 -4.82 13.26 -7.77
CA GLN A 30 -4.78 12.26 -6.72
C GLN A 30 -3.48 11.49 -6.84
N ALA A 31 -2.91 11.06 -5.71
CA ALA A 31 -1.69 10.28 -5.73
C ALA A 31 -2.00 8.80 -5.99
N ALA A 32 -1.33 8.22 -6.98
CA ALA A 32 -1.44 6.83 -7.36
C ALA A 32 -0.06 6.17 -7.45
N LEU A 33 0.02 4.91 -7.03
CA LEU A 33 1.23 4.11 -7.02
C LEU A 33 0.93 2.65 -7.37
N ASP A 34 1.54 2.13 -8.42
CA ASP A 34 1.48 0.72 -8.75
C ASP A 34 2.71 0.00 -8.22
N ILE A 35 2.47 -1.14 -7.56
CA ILE A 35 3.51 -1.96 -6.94
C ILE A 35 3.46 -3.39 -7.47
N ALA A 36 4.62 -3.99 -7.69
CA ALA A 36 4.71 -5.41 -8.00
C ALA A 36 4.84 -6.23 -6.70
N VAL A 37 4.06 -7.29 -6.59
CA VAL A 37 4.05 -8.19 -5.44
C VAL A 37 4.02 -9.63 -5.93
N ARG A 38 4.84 -10.50 -5.33
CA ARG A 38 4.82 -11.94 -5.61
C ARG A 38 3.47 -12.53 -5.20
N GLN A 39 2.86 -13.31 -6.08
CA GLN A 39 1.52 -13.87 -5.84
C GLN A 39 1.43 -14.67 -4.53
N GLY A 40 2.46 -15.46 -4.18
CA GLY A 40 2.49 -16.26 -2.96
C GLY A 40 2.63 -15.45 -1.66
N GLU A 41 3.04 -14.19 -1.75
CA GLU A 41 3.25 -13.30 -0.59
C GLU A 41 2.22 -12.18 -0.52
N ARG A 42 1.32 -12.10 -1.51
CA ARG A 42 0.37 -11.01 -1.71
C ARG A 42 -0.37 -10.64 -0.43
N ASP A 43 -1.06 -11.60 0.18
CA ASP A 43 -1.97 -11.30 1.30
C ASP A 43 -1.19 -10.82 2.53
N ARG A 44 -0.04 -11.45 2.81
CA ARG A 44 0.88 -11.05 3.86
C ARG A 44 1.39 -9.63 3.63
N LEU A 45 1.92 -9.34 2.43
CA LEU A 45 2.52 -8.04 2.13
C LEU A 45 1.48 -6.92 2.07
N LEU A 46 0.27 -7.18 1.58
CA LEU A 46 -0.82 -6.19 1.60
C LEU A 46 -1.28 -5.88 3.02
N HIS A 47 -1.34 -6.89 3.89
CA HIS A 47 -1.64 -6.68 5.32
C HIS A 47 -0.54 -5.83 5.99
N GLU A 48 0.72 -6.21 5.83
CA GLU A 48 1.86 -5.47 6.36
C GLU A 48 1.90 -4.02 5.84
N LEU A 49 1.61 -3.82 4.55
CA LEU A 49 1.54 -2.51 3.92
C LEU A 49 0.46 -1.64 4.56
N ARG A 50 -0.76 -2.17 4.73
CA ARG A 50 -1.86 -1.44 5.37
C ARG A 50 -1.52 -1.05 6.81
N ALA A 51 -1.00 -1.99 7.60
CA ALA A 51 -0.64 -1.74 8.98
C ALA A 51 0.41 -0.61 9.10
N ARG A 52 1.44 -0.66 8.26
CA ARG A 52 2.50 0.38 8.22
C ARG A 52 1.97 1.74 7.80
N ILE A 53 1.12 1.82 6.78
CA ILE A 53 0.52 3.08 6.34
C ILE A 53 -0.38 3.66 7.44
N ALA A 54 -1.11 2.80 8.16
CA ALA A 54 -1.94 3.19 9.30
C ALA A 54 -1.12 3.57 10.56
N GLY A 55 0.20 3.39 10.55
CA GLY A 55 1.05 3.59 11.73
C GLY A 55 0.79 2.60 12.87
N LYS A 56 0.23 1.43 12.56
CA LYS A 56 -0.12 0.36 13.50
C LYS A 56 0.80 -0.84 13.34
N ARG A 57 0.82 -1.71 14.36
CA ARG A 57 1.39 -3.05 14.24
C ARG A 57 0.45 -3.94 13.42
N VAL A 58 1.00 -4.99 12.82
CA VAL A 58 0.25 -5.90 11.93
C VAL A 58 -0.89 -6.57 12.69
N GLU A 59 -0.67 -6.90 13.97
CA GLU A 59 -1.62 -7.56 14.85
C GLU A 59 -2.75 -6.64 15.32
N GLU A 60 -2.59 -5.32 15.20
CA GLU A 60 -3.59 -4.31 15.57
C GLU A 60 -4.55 -3.98 14.43
N LEU A 61 -4.38 -4.63 13.28
CA LEU A 61 -5.15 -4.43 12.07
C LEU A 61 -5.69 -5.78 11.60
N ALA A 62 -7.01 -5.88 11.42
CA ALA A 62 -7.61 -7.01 10.73
C ALA A 62 -7.32 -6.91 9.21
N PRO A 63 -7.23 -8.03 8.48
CA PRO A 63 -7.01 -8.01 7.02
C PRO A 63 -8.03 -7.15 6.24
N GLU A 64 -9.25 -7.04 6.76
CA GLU A 64 -10.39 -6.30 6.21
C GLU A 64 -10.46 -4.83 6.63
N ASP A 65 -9.61 -4.38 7.57
CA ASP A 65 -9.66 -2.99 8.02
C ASP A 65 -9.26 -2.04 6.89
N ALA A 66 -10.09 -1.01 6.71
CA ALA A 66 -9.78 0.10 5.82
C ALA A 66 -8.82 1.09 6.50
N VAL A 67 -7.99 1.74 5.68
CA VAL A 67 -7.18 2.87 6.11
C VAL A 67 -7.76 4.10 5.43
N ASP A 68 -8.21 5.08 6.24
CA ASP A 68 -8.85 6.28 5.72
C ASP A 68 -7.94 7.02 4.74
N GLY A 69 -8.47 7.31 3.55
CA GLY A 69 -7.73 7.97 2.49
C GLY A 69 -6.76 7.07 1.72
N LEU A 70 -6.82 5.75 1.89
CA LEU A 70 -6.12 4.74 1.10
C LEU A 70 -7.11 3.78 0.44
N GLN A 71 -6.95 3.57 -0.86
CA GLN A 71 -7.64 2.55 -1.64
C GLN A 71 -6.62 1.65 -2.32
N ILE A 72 -6.79 0.34 -2.13
CA ILE A 72 -5.94 -0.69 -2.73
C ILE A 72 -6.78 -1.44 -3.76
N GLU A 73 -6.41 -1.34 -5.03
CA GLU A 73 -7.05 -2.08 -6.11
C GLU A 73 -6.10 -3.16 -6.62
N HIS A 74 -6.67 -4.34 -6.88
CA HIS A 74 -5.92 -5.49 -7.36
C HIS A 74 -5.97 -5.50 -8.89
N LEU A 75 -4.94 -4.94 -9.52
CA LEU A 75 -4.75 -5.02 -10.95
C LEU A 75 -3.81 -6.19 -11.22
N TYR A 76 -4.37 -7.30 -11.73
CA TYR A 76 -3.58 -8.46 -12.13
C TYR A 76 -2.65 -8.06 -13.29
N THR A 77 -1.34 -8.03 -13.06
CA THR A 77 -0.35 -8.01 -14.13
C THR A 77 0.48 -9.28 -14.06
N ARG A 78 0.12 -10.20 -14.97
CA ARG A 78 0.78 -11.42 -15.48
C ARG A 78 1.72 -12.23 -14.58
#